data_AF-A0A2W6CWX5-F1
#
_entry.id   AF-A0A2W6CWX5-F1
#
_cell.length_a   1.000
_cell.length_b   1.000
_cell.length_c   1.000
_cell.angle_alpha   90.00
_cell.angle_beta   90.00
_cell.angle_gamma   90.00
#
_symmetry.space_group_name_H-M   'P 1'
#
loop_
_entity.id
_entity.type
_entity.pdbx_description
1 polymer ?
#
loop_
_entity_poly.entity_id
_entity_poly.type
_entity_poly.pdbx_seq_one_letter_code
_entity_poly.pdbx_strand_id
1 'polypeptide(L)'
;MVSVTVLAACALTSCSASISSGKKVAKAEVEKLSSDQLAAKTGQAPKSVTCPGDLKAKVGTVMRCSLATSDGRKFGFAVTVTSVKDNVAHFDIKVDDKPTP
;
A
#
# COMPACT_ATOMS: atom_id res chain seq x y z
N MET A 1 26.71 21.50 -9.61
CA MET A 1 26.93 21.88 -11.02
C MET A 1 26.33 20.81 -11.92
N VAL A 2 25.04 20.89 -12.23
CA VAL A 2 24.46 20.35 -13.49
C VAL A 2 23.31 21.29 -13.82
N SER A 3 23.49 22.05 -14.90
CA SER A 3 22.48 22.95 -15.47
C SER A 3 21.31 22.14 -16.03
N VAL A 4 20.08 22.54 -15.69
CA VAL A 4 18.86 22.04 -16.33
C VAL A 4 18.21 23.21 -17.07
N THR A 5 18.52 23.32 -18.36
CA THR A 5 17.76 24.09 -19.33
C THR A 5 17.20 23.11 -20.36
N VAL A 6 15.94 22.71 -20.20
CA VAL A 6 15.11 22.22 -21.32
C VAL A 6 13.69 22.71 -21.09
N LEU A 7 13.30 23.69 -21.89
CA LEU A 7 11.93 24.11 -22.13
C LEU A 7 11.31 23.13 -23.13
N ALA A 8 10.45 22.24 -22.67
CA ALA A 8 9.55 21.46 -23.54
C ALA A 8 8.34 21.01 -22.71
N ALA A 9 7.22 21.69 -22.92
CA ALA A 9 5.92 21.37 -22.36
C ALA A 9 5.37 20.09 -23.01
N CYS A 10 5.66 18.94 -22.41
CA CYS A 10 4.77 17.79 -22.44
C CYS A 10 4.28 17.62 -21.00
N ALA A 11 3.05 18.06 -20.73
CA ALA A 11 2.33 17.65 -19.54
C ALA A 11 2.02 16.16 -19.69
N LEU A 12 3.04 15.32 -19.47
CA LEU A 12 2.82 13.94 -19.12
C LEU A 12 2.06 14.03 -17.80
N THR A 13 0.76 13.72 -17.84
CA THR A 13 0.01 13.23 -16.69
C THR A 13 0.69 11.95 -16.20
N SER A 14 1.88 12.11 -15.65
CA SER A 14 2.43 11.18 -14.69
C SER A 14 1.49 11.30 -13.52
N CYS A 15 0.79 10.22 -13.19
CA CYS A 15 0.34 10.05 -11.83
C CYS A 15 1.62 10.10 -11.00
N SER A 16 1.96 11.30 -10.54
CA SER A 16 2.94 11.50 -9.50
C SER A 16 2.40 10.68 -8.35
N ALA A 17 2.90 9.45 -8.21
CA ALA A 17 3.00 8.86 -6.89
C ALA A 17 3.97 9.81 -6.18
N SER A 18 3.41 10.90 -5.68
CA SER A 18 4.05 11.79 -4.73
C SER A 18 4.46 10.86 -3.61
N ILE A 19 5.74 10.49 -3.59
CA ILE A 19 6.36 9.81 -2.48
C ILE A 19 6.14 10.79 -1.34
N SER A 20 5.12 10.52 -0.53
CA SER A 20 4.68 11.43 0.51
C SER A 20 5.78 11.45 1.55
N SER A 21 6.67 12.43 1.39
CA SER A 21 7.72 12.83 2.31
C SER A 21 7.10 13.06 3.69
N GLY A 22 6.99 12.02 4.50
CA GLY A 22 6.54 12.20 5.88
C GLY A 22 6.04 10.97 6.59
N LYS A 23 6.94 10.13 7.11
CA LYS A 23 6.73 9.18 8.24
C LYS A 23 5.48 8.28 8.19
N LYS A 24 4.74 8.25 7.08
CA LYS A 24 3.44 7.62 6.90
C LYS A 24 3.26 7.28 5.42
N VAL A 25 2.61 6.16 5.16
CA VAL A 25 2.12 5.74 3.85
C VAL A 25 0.63 6.06 3.81
N ALA A 26 0.21 6.82 2.80
CA ALA A 26 -1.19 7.21 2.65
C ALA A 26 -2.10 5.99 2.54
N LYS A 27 -3.33 6.07 3.07
CA LYS A 27 -4.33 4.99 3.02
C LYS A 27 -4.44 4.36 1.63
N ALA A 28 -4.60 5.18 0.60
CA ALA A 28 -4.75 4.72 -0.78
C ALA A 28 -3.52 3.93 -1.28
N GLU A 29 -2.32 4.33 -0.86
CA GLU A 29 -1.08 3.66 -1.22
C GLU A 29 -0.95 2.32 -0.48
N VAL A 30 -1.29 2.28 0.82
CA VAL A 30 -1.33 1.02 1.59
C VAL A 30 -2.33 0.04 1.00
N GLU A 31 -3.53 0.51 0.62
CA GLU A 31 -4.57 -0.31 -0.01
C GLU A 31 -4.09 -0.89 -1.34
N LYS A 32 -3.47 -0.06 -2.19
CA LYS A 32 -2.93 -0.49 -3.48
C LYS A 32 -1.79 -1.50 -3.32
N LEU A 33 -0.76 -1.14 -2.54
CA LEU A 33 0.39 -2.02 -2.30
C LEU A 33 -0.03 -3.35 -1.63
N SER A 34 -1.02 -3.31 -0.74
CA SER A 34 -1.55 -4.53 -0.12
C SER A 34 -2.29 -5.40 -1.14
N SER A 35 -3.08 -4.79 -2.02
CA SER A 35 -3.76 -5.51 -3.11
C SER A 35 -2.74 -6.20 -4.04
N ASP A 36 -1.69 -5.48 -4.44
CA ASP A 36 -0.64 -6.02 -5.32
C ASP A 36 0.11 -7.17 -4.66
N GLN A 37 0.47 -7.03 -3.38
CA GLN A 37 1.12 -8.10 -2.61
C GLN A 37 0.23 -9.32 -2.42
N LEU A 38 -1.06 -9.11 -2.15
CA LEU A 38 -2.04 -10.20 -2.03
C LEU A 38 -2.16 -10.94 -3.36
N ALA A 39 -2.31 -10.22 -4.47
CA ALA A 39 -2.35 -10.81 -5.81
C ALA A 39 -1.09 -11.63 -6.12
N ALA A 40 0.09 -11.11 -5.76
CA ALA A 40 1.35 -11.81 -5.94
C ALA A 40 1.50 -13.06 -5.06
N LYS A 41 0.98 -13.03 -3.81
CA LYS A 41 1.08 -14.15 -2.86
C LYS A 41 0.06 -15.25 -3.12
N THR A 42 -1.16 -14.92 -3.53
CA THR A 42 -2.27 -15.87 -3.68
C THR A 42 -2.56 -16.23 -5.15
N GLY A 43 -2.00 -15.49 -6.10
CA GLY A 43 -2.36 -15.58 -7.52
C GLY A 43 -3.74 -14.99 -7.85
N GLN A 44 -4.44 -14.42 -6.86
CA GLN A 44 -5.75 -13.80 -7.03
C GLN A 44 -5.79 -12.41 -6.40
N ALA A 45 -6.07 -11.41 -7.23
CA ALA A 45 -6.28 -10.06 -6.76
C ALA A 45 -7.60 -9.98 -5.95
N PRO A 46 -7.59 -9.36 -4.76
CA PRO A 46 -8.82 -9.05 -4.06
C PRO A 46 -9.67 -8.08 -4.89
N LYS A 47 -11.00 -8.18 -4.76
CA LYS A 47 -11.95 -7.24 -5.38
C LYS A 47 -11.78 -5.83 -4.83
N SER A 48 -11.54 -5.72 -3.53
CA SER A 48 -11.21 -4.46 -2.88
C SER A 48 -10.40 -4.69 -1.61
N VAL A 49 -9.61 -3.68 -1.27
CA VAL A 49 -8.89 -3.59 0.00
C VAL A 49 -9.33 -2.29 0.68
N THR A 50 -9.55 -2.35 1.99
CA THR A 50 -9.97 -1.22 2.79
C THR A 50 -9.15 -1.17 4.06
N CYS A 51 -8.43 -0.08 4.26
CA CYS A 51 -7.66 0.19 5.46
C CYS A 51 -8.27 1.36 6.25
N PRO A 52 -8.17 1.38 7.59
CA PRO A 52 -8.80 2.41 8.42
C PRO A 52 -8.19 3.80 8.27
N GLY A 53 -7.01 3.92 7.66
CA GLY A 53 -6.33 5.20 7.46
C GLY A 53 -4.89 5.02 7.01
N ASP A 54 -4.08 6.06 7.23
CA ASP A 54 -2.67 6.08 6.85
C ASP A 54 -1.82 5.18 7.75
N LEU A 55 -0.91 4.42 7.14
CA LEU A 55 0.02 3.56 7.86
C LEU A 55 1.21 4.37 8.32
N LYS A 56 1.47 4.39 9.63
CA LYS A 56 2.70 5.02 10.14
C LYS A 56 3.90 4.21 9.64
N ALA A 57 4.83 4.86 8.93
CA ALA A 57 6.10 4.28 8.50
C ALA A 57 7.06 4.21 9.70
N LYS A 58 6.72 3.35 10.65
CA LYS A 58 7.51 3.07 11.85
C LYS A 58 7.52 1.57 12.06
N VAL A 59 8.73 1.01 12.16
CA VAL A 59 8.94 -0.42 12.41
C VAL A 59 8.16 -0.87 13.66
N GLY A 60 7.50 -2.03 13.55
CA GLY A 60 6.63 -2.59 14.59
C GLY A 60 5.21 -2.00 14.61
N THR A 61 4.89 -1.04 13.72
CA THR A 61 3.50 -0.59 13.56
C THR A 61 2.67 -1.70 12.96
N VAL A 62 1.56 -2.04 13.61
CA VAL A 62 0.55 -2.96 13.10
C VAL A 62 -0.72 -2.18 12.79
N MET A 63 -1.29 -2.42 11.62
CA MET A 63 -2.60 -1.91 11.22
C MET A 63 -3.49 -3.08 10.82
N ARG A 64 -4.77 -3.00 11.18
CA ARG A 64 -5.79 -3.94 10.72
C ARG A 64 -6.52 -3.38 9.52
N CYS A 65 -6.49 -4.10 8.41
CA CYS A 65 -7.24 -3.79 7.19
C CYS A 65 -8.21 -4.94 6.90
N SER A 66 -9.09 -4.73 5.93
CA SER A 66 -10.03 -5.72 5.41
C SER A 66 -9.90 -5.84 3.90
N LEU A 67 -10.04 -7.05 3.38
CA LEU A 67 -10.09 -7.33 1.95
C LEU A 67 -11.42 -8.00 1.61
N ALA A 68 -11.94 -7.74 0.41
CA ALA A 68 -13.06 -8.47 -0.16
C ALA A 68 -12.58 -9.29 -1.36
N THR A 69 -13.00 -10.55 -1.44
CA THR A 69 -12.71 -11.42 -2.59
C THR A 69 -13.80 -11.28 -3.65
N SER A 70 -13.51 -11.75 -4.86
CA SER A 70 -14.48 -11.78 -5.97
C SER A 70 -15.72 -12.63 -5.66
N ASP A 71 -15.57 -13.64 -4.79
CA ASP A 71 -16.66 -14.52 -4.35
C ASP A 71 -17.60 -13.87 -3.31
N GLY A 72 -17.37 -12.60 -2.96
CA GLY A 72 -18.16 -11.87 -1.95
C GLY A 72 -17.76 -12.14 -0.50
N ARG A 73 -16.72 -12.95 -0.26
CA ARG A 73 -16.17 -13.17 1.09
C ARG A 73 -15.31 -11.99 1.52
N LYS A 74 -15.33 -11.65 2.80
CA LYS A 74 -14.45 -10.62 3.39
C LYS A 74 -13.47 -11.27 4.35
N PHE A 75 -12.24 -10.80 4.39
CA PHE A 75 -11.22 -11.26 5.34
C PHE A 75 -10.54 -10.07 5.99
N GLY A 76 -10.28 -10.17 7.29
CA GLY A 76 -9.36 -9.28 7.97
C GLY A 76 -7.91 -9.63 7.64
N PHE A 77 -7.04 -8.64 7.61
CA PHE A 77 -5.59 -8.87 7.52
C PHE A 77 -4.81 -7.82 8.30
N ALA A 78 -3.71 -8.23 8.90
CA ALA A 78 -2.79 -7.37 9.61
C ALA A 78 -1.64 -6.96 8.69
N VAL A 79 -1.38 -5.66 8.62
CA VAL A 79 -0.20 -5.05 7.98
C VAL A 79 0.80 -4.71 9.08
N THR A 80 2.01 -5.26 9.01
CA THR A 80 3.07 -5.02 9.99
C THR A 80 4.28 -4.40 9.32
N VAL A 81 4.69 -3.20 9.73
CA VAL A 81 5.90 -2.56 9.20
C VAL A 81 7.13 -3.25 9.76
N THR A 82 7.91 -3.87 8.88
CA THR A 82 9.11 -4.64 9.25
C THR A 82 10.39 -3.82 9.06
N SER A 83 10.43 -2.90 8.11
CA SER A 83 11.56 -1.99 7.94
C SER A 83 11.15 -0.68 7.24
N VAL A 84 12.00 0.35 7.37
CA VAL A 84 11.86 1.60 6.61
C VAL A 84 13.23 1.92 6.02
N LYS A 85 13.32 1.98 4.68
CA LYS A 85 14.56 2.27 3.94
C LYS A 85 14.28 3.33 2.89
N ASP A 86 15.13 4.36 2.79
CA ASP A 86 15.00 5.42 1.77
C ASP A 86 13.60 6.06 1.69
N ASN A 87 12.95 6.25 2.85
CA ASN A 87 11.56 6.71 2.99
C ASN A 87 10.48 5.74 2.47
N VAL A 88 10.85 4.52 2.11
CA VAL A 88 9.95 3.43 1.75
C VAL A 88 9.72 2.55 2.98
N ALA A 89 8.46 2.41 3.39
CA ALA A 89 8.08 1.47 4.43
C ALA A 89 7.85 0.09 3.83
N HIS A 90 8.62 -0.89 4.27
CA HIS A 90 8.37 -2.29 3.97
C HIS A 90 7.49 -2.89 5.06
N PHE A 91 6.50 -3.65 4.64
CA PHE A 91 5.54 -4.27 5.54
C PHE A 91 5.17 -5.66 5.05
N ASP A 92 4.84 -6.51 6.02
CA ASP A 92 4.33 -7.85 5.80
C ASP A 92 2.81 -7.90 6.05
N ILE A 93 2.15 -8.75 5.29
CA ILE A 93 0.71 -8.95 5.33
C ILE A 93 0.41 -10.35 5.86
N LYS A 94 -0.43 -10.42 6.90
CA LYS A 94 -0.99 -11.66 7.43
C LYS A 94 -2.51 -11.63 7.34
N VAL A 95 -3.07 -12.42 6.43
CA VAL A 95 -4.52 -12.60 6.29
C VAL A 95 -5.02 -13.54 7.37
N ASP A 96 -6.24 -13.31 7.84
CA ASP A 96 -6.90 -14.17 8.82
C ASP A 96 -7.30 -15.51 8.22
N ASP A 97 -7.23 -16.56 9.04
CA ASP A 97 -7.62 -17.92 8.64
C ASP A 97 -9.13 -18.05 8.40
N LYS A 98 -9.92 -17.12 8.95
CA LYS A 98 -11.39 -17.11 8.86
C LYS A 98 -11.87 -15.84 8.19
N PRO A 99 -12.92 -15.93 7.34
CA PRO A 99 -13.58 -14.75 6.82
C PRO A 99 -14.22 -13.95 7.95
N THR A 100 -14.25 -12.63 7.78
CA THR A 100 -14.99 -11.72 8.65
C THR A 100 -16.48 -11.95 8.46
N PRO A 101 -17.27 -12.15 9.54
CA PRO A 101 -18.71 -12.34 9.47
C PRO A 101 -19.44 -11.12 8.90
#